data_AF-A4YWQ8-F1
#
_entry.id   AF-A4YWQ8-F1
#
_cell.length_a   1.000
_cell.length_b   1.000
_cell.length_c   1.000
_cell.angle_alpha   90.00
_cell.angle_beta   90.00
_cell.angle_gamma   90.00
#
_symmetry.space_group_name_H-M   'P 1'
#
loop_
_entity.id
_entity.type
_entity.pdbx_description
1 polymer ?
#
loop_
_entity_poly.entity_id
_entity_poly.type
_entity_poly.pdbx_seq_one_letter_code
_entity_poly.pdbx_strand_id
1 'polypeptide(L)'
;MLSRLLSGARATVPMALAATLAGSKIGAVIGVASAFLGGKAEDVIMRTNDAVMAIPGLLMALLLVSTLGNGAGNAVVAIAIAFAPGMARVTRSVALAVRNQDFVKAAVARGEGVAQIISARCCPM
;
A
#
# COMPACT_ATOMS: atom_id res chain seq x y z
N MET A 1 14.94 -23.38 -24.44
CA MET A 1 13.80 -22.66 -23.85
C MET A 1 14.00 -22.36 -22.36
N LEU A 2 14.38 -23.34 -21.52
CA LEU A 2 14.62 -23.13 -20.07
C LEU A 2 15.65 -22.02 -19.76
N SER A 3 16.75 -21.94 -20.53
CA SER A 3 17.80 -20.92 -20.35
C SER A 3 17.31 -19.48 -20.61
N ARG A 4 16.36 -19.27 -21.55
CA ARG A 4 15.73 -17.95 -21.79
C ARG A 4 14.76 -17.58 -20.66
N LEU A 5 14.05 -18.55 -20.10
CA LEU A 5 13.18 -18.37 -18.95
C LEU A 5 13.99 -17.98 -17.69
N LEU A 6 15.08 -18.69 -17.40
CA LEU A 6 15.94 -18.42 -16.25
C LEU A 6 16.63 -17.05 -16.34
N SER A 7 17.11 -16.67 -17.53
CA SER A 7 17.73 -15.35 -17.75
C SER A 7 16.72 -14.22 -17.65
N GLY A 8 15.49 -14.40 -18.15
CA GLY A 8 14.41 -13.42 -17.97
C GLY A 8 13.97 -13.29 -16.51
N ALA A 9 13.80 -14.41 -15.81
CA ALA A 9 13.37 -14.43 -14.41
C ALA A 9 14.36 -13.68 -13.49
N ARG A 10 15.67 -13.80 -13.73
CA ARG A 10 16.69 -13.08 -12.95
C ARG A 10 16.54 -11.56 -13.01
N ALA A 11 16.06 -11.00 -14.12
CA ALA A 11 15.80 -9.57 -14.23
C ALA A 11 14.43 -9.19 -13.67
N THR A 12 13.38 -9.97 -13.98
CA THR A 12 12.00 -9.62 -13.63
C THR A 12 11.66 -9.84 -12.16
N VAL A 13 12.15 -10.92 -11.54
CA VAL A 13 11.82 -11.28 -10.14
C VAL A 13 12.24 -10.20 -9.14
N PRO A 14 13.50 -9.71 -9.12
CA PRO A 14 13.89 -8.68 -8.16
C PRO A 14 13.15 -7.35 -8.40
N MET A 15 12.86 -7.00 -9.65
CA MET A 15 12.09 -5.80 -9.98
C MET A 15 10.65 -5.90 -9.46
N ALA A 16 9.98 -7.04 -9.72
CA ALA A 16 8.61 -7.27 -9.25
C ALA A 16 8.53 -7.29 -7.73
N LEU A 17 9.51 -7.90 -7.04
CA LEU A 17 9.62 -7.88 -5.59
C LEU A 17 9.80 -6.46 -5.05
N ALA A 18 10.76 -5.70 -5.60
CA ALA A 18 11.01 -4.32 -5.18
C ALA A 18 9.76 -3.44 -5.36
N ALA A 19 9.08 -3.57 -6.49
CA ALA A 19 7.85 -2.84 -6.79
C ALA A 19 6.72 -3.19 -5.83
N THR A 20 6.52 -4.49 -5.57
CA THR A 20 5.47 -4.98 -4.68
C THR A 20 5.71 -4.52 -3.25
N LEU A 21 6.95 -4.58 -2.78
CA LEU A 21 7.33 -4.11 -1.44
C LEU A 21 7.14 -2.58 -1.32
N ALA A 22 7.56 -1.81 -2.31
CA ALA A 22 7.37 -0.37 -2.32
C ALA A 22 5.88 0.00 -2.33
N GLY A 23 5.10 -0.58 -3.24
CA GLY A 23 3.65 -0.35 -3.34
C GLY A 23 2.92 -0.78 -2.07
N SER A 24 3.28 -1.93 -1.49
CA SER A 24 2.71 -2.41 -0.23
C SER A 24 3.04 -1.49 0.94
N LYS A 25 4.27 -0.99 1.06
CA LYS A 25 4.64 -0.05 2.11
C LYS A 25 3.87 1.26 1.99
N ILE A 26 3.81 1.83 0.80
CA ILE A 26 3.09 3.09 0.54
C ILE A 26 1.59 2.90 0.83
N GLY A 27 0.99 1.85 0.27
CA GLY A 27 -0.41 1.50 0.50
C GLY A 27 -0.70 1.29 1.98
N ALA A 28 0.14 0.55 2.70
CA ALA A 28 -0.03 0.31 4.12
C ALA A 28 -0.02 1.62 4.94
N VAL A 29 0.92 2.53 4.68
CA VAL A 29 0.98 3.83 5.35
C VAL A 29 -0.30 4.64 5.09
N ILE A 30 -0.76 4.70 3.84
CA ILE A 30 -2.00 5.40 3.47
C ILE A 30 -3.22 4.76 4.16
N GLY A 31 -3.30 3.43 4.16
CA GLY A 31 -4.39 2.67 4.77
C GLY A 31 -4.48 2.88 6.28
N VAL A 32 -3.35 2.76 6.97
CA VAL A 32 -3.25 3.07 8.41
C VAL A 32 -3.64 4.53 8.67
N ALA A 33 -3.00 5.48 7.99
CA ALA A 33 -3.27 6.90 8.19
C ALA A 33 -4.76 7.23 8.02
N SER A 34 -5.40 6.73 6.95
CA SER A 34 -6.83 6.95 6.68
C SER A 34 -7.73 6.44 7.80
N ALA A 35 -7.42 5.26 8.38
CA ALA A 35 -8.20 4.66 9.46
C ALA A 35 -8.11 5.43 10.78
N PHE A 36 -6.95 6.03 11.07
CA PHE A 36 -6.72 6.82 12.28
C PHE A 36 -7.25 8.26 12.16
N LEU A 37 -7.15 8.88 10.96
CA LEU A 37 -7.69 10.22 10.68
C LEU A 37 -9.22 10.28 10.89
N GLY A 38 -9.93 9.27 10.40
CA GLY A 38 -11.39 9.21 10.52
C GLY A 38 -12.14 10.33 9.78
N GLY A 39 -13.47 10.25 9.79
CA GLY A 39 -14.36 11.34 9.37
C GLY A 39 -14.20 11.75 7.90
N LYS A 40 -14.26 13.06 7.62
CA LYS A 40 -14.23 13.61 6.25
C LYS A 40 -12.90 13.35 5.52
N ALA A 41 -11.78 13.32 6.24
CA ALA A 41 -10.46 13.08 5.63
C ALA A 41 -10.35 11.63 5.14
N GLU A 42 -10.83 10.67 5.93
CA GLU A 42 -10.93 9.26 5.54
C GLU A 42 -11.76 9.09 4.26
N ASP A 43 -12.93 9.72 4.20
CA ASP A 43 -13.81 9.67 3.03
C ASP A 43 -13.15 10.22 1.76
N VAL A 44 -12.40 11.32 1.86
CA VAL A 44 -11.71 11.92 0.70
C VAL A 44 -10.57 11.02 0.20
N ILE A 45 -9.76 10.49 1.11
CA ILE A 45 -8.65 9.59 0.77
C ILE A 45 -9.21 8.33 0.09
N MET A 46 -10.24 7.73 0.68
CA MET A 46 -10.81 6.49 0.18
C MET A 46 -11.62 6.70 -1.10
N ARG A 47 -12.28 7.84 -1.29
CA ARG A 47 -12.89 8.20 -2.58
C ARG A 47 -11.84 8.32 -3.69
N THR A 48 -10.70 8.93 -3.39
CA THR A 48 -9.61 9.02 -4.36
C THR A 48 -9.10 7.62 -4.70
N ASN A 49 -8.94 6.76 -3.70
CA ASN A 49 -8.57 5.36 -3.88
C ASN A 49 -9.57 4.60 -4.75
N ASP A 50 -10.86 4.79 -4.50
CA ASP A 50 -11.94 4.14 -5.25
C ASP A 50 -12.00 4.64 -6.70
N ALA A 51 -11.76 5.93 -6.93
CA ALA A 51 -11.66 6.51 -8.27
C ALA A 51 -10.47 5.93 -9.06
N VAL A 52 -9.32 5.74 -8.41
CA VAL A 52 -8.15 5.09 -9.02
C VAL A 52 -8.43 3.62 -9.32
N MET A 53 -9.07 2.90 -8.40
CA MET A 53 -9.41 1.47 -8.60
C MET A 53 -10.53 1.25 -9.63
N ALA A 54 -11.31 2.27 -9.96
CA ALA A 54 -12.29 2.20 -11.04
C ALA A 54 -11.62 2.08 -12.42
N ILE A 55 -10.34 2.50 -12.52
CA ILE A 55 -9.55 2.33 -13.74
C ILE A 55 -9.09 0.86 -13.83
N PRO A 56 -9.39 0.14 -14.92
CA PRO A 56 -8.88 -1.20 -15.15
C PRO A 56 -7.35 -1.25 -15.07
N GLY A 57 -6.80 -2.26 -14.37
CA GLY A 57 -5.36 -2.35 -14.10
C GLY A 57 -4.47 -2.35 -15.36
N LEU A 58 -4.96 -2.93 -16.46
CA LEU A 58 -4.27 -2.89 -17.76
C LEU A 58 -4.14 -1.45 -18.30
N LEU A 59 -5.22 -0.67 -18.24
CA LEU A 59 -5.20 0.74 -18.69
C LEU A 59 -4.29 1.59 -17.81
N MET A 60 -4.32 1.36 -16.49
CA MET A 60 -3.43 2.03 -15.54
C MET A 60 -1.96 1.73 -15.85
N ALA A 61 -1.62 0.46 -16.10
CA ALA A 61 -0.27 0.05 -16.45
C ALA A 61 0.21 0.68 -17.76
N LEU A 62 -0.65 0.69 -18.79
CA LEU A 62 -0.33 1.34 -20.08
C LEU A 62 -0.12 2.84 -19.94
N LEU A 63 -0.99 3.52 -19.18
CA LEU A 63 -0.84 4.95 -18.88
C LEU A 63 0.52 5.21 -18.22
N LEU A 64 0.85 4.47 -17.17
CA LEU A 64 2.09 4.67 -16.43
C LEU A 64 3.32 4.39 -17.29
N VAL A 65 3.34 3.30 -18.07
CA VAL A 65 4.44 3.01 -19.00
C VAL A 65 4.57 4.10 -20.06
N SER A 66 3.45 4.59 -20.60
CA SER A 66 3.44 5.66 -21.60
C SER A 66 3.90 7.01 -21.04
N THR A 67 3.60 7.32 -19.78
CA THR A 67 3.95 8.61 -19.17
C THR A 67 5.35 8.63 -18.57
N LEU A 68 5.76 7.54 -17.91
CA LEU A 68 7.06 7.44 -17.26
C LEU A 68 8.16 7.09 -18.27
N GLY A 69 7.81 6.46 -19.40
CA GLY A 69 8.74 6.05 -20.44
C GLY A 69 9.41 4.71 -20.14
N ASN A 70 10.20 4.21 -21.11
CA ASN A 70 10.82 2.89 -21.04
C ASN A 70 11.99 2.86 -20.05
N GLY A 71 11.95 1.92 -19.11
CA GLY A 71 13.04 1.66 -18.17
C GLY A 71 12.63 0.74 -17.04
N ALA A 72 13.58 -0.06 -16.53
CA ALA A 72 13.36 -0.98 -15.42
C ALA A 72 12.86 -0.27 -14.15
N GLY A 73 13.43 0.90 -13.82
CA GLY A 73 13.00 1.70 -12.67
C GLY A 73 11.58 2.25 -12.81
N ASN A 74 11.22 2.71 -14.02
CA ASN A 74 9.88 3.24 -14.29
C ASN A 74 8.82 2.14 -14.21
N ALA A 75 9.13 0.93 -14.67
CA ALA A 75 8.25 -0.23 -14.51
C ALA A 75 8.03 -0.55 -13.02
N VAL A 76 9.07 -0.46 -12.19
CA VAL A 76 8.95 -0.65 -10.73
C VAL A 76 8.03 0.39 -10.10
N VAL A 77 8.18 1.67 -10.47
CA VAL A 77 7.31 2.76 -9.98
C VAL A 77 5.87 2.56 -10.44
N ALA A 78 5.66 2.21 -11.71
CA ALA A 78 4.34 1.97 -12.27
C ALA A 78 3.60 0.85 -11.53
N ILE A 79 4.28 -0.28 -11.31
CA ILE A 79 3.75 -1.41 -10.55
C ILE A 79 3.46 -0.99 -9.10
N ALA A 80 4.37 -0.28 -8.45
CA ALA A 80 4.17 0.17 -7.06
C ALA A 80 2.90 1.03 -6.91
N ILE A 81 2.68 1.98 -7.83
CA ILE A 81 1.48 2.84 -7.85
C ILE A 81 0.22 2.02 -8.12
N ALA A 82 0.27 1.06 -9.05
CA ALA A 82 -0.88 0.22 -9.37
C ALA A 82 -1.31 -0.69 -8.20
N PHE A 83 -0.36 -1.15 -7.38
CA PHE A 83 -0.65 -2.00 -6.21
C PHE A 83 -1.00 -1.23 -4.94
N ALA A 84 -0.52 0.01 -4.80
CA ALA A 84 -0.77 0.85 -3.63
C ALA A 84 -2.24 0.97 -3.21
N PRO A 85 -3.22 1.23 -4.10
CA PRO A 85 -4.60 1.44 -3.68
C PRO A 85 -5.31 0.19 -3.16
N GLY A 86 -4.96 -0.98 -3.71
CA GLY A 86 -5.43 -2.27 -3.21
C GLY A 86 -4.90 -2.54 -1.80
N MET A 87 -3.60 -2.30 -1.59
CA MET A 87 -2.96 -2.47 -0.29
C MET A 87 -3.48 -1.46 0.75
N ALA A 88 -3.74 -0.21 0.36
CA ALA A 88 -4.33 0.80 1.25
C ALA A 88 -5.70 0.36 1.79
N ARG A 89 -6.55 -0.22 0.93
CA ARG A 89 -7.86 -0.72 1.35
C ARG A 89 -7.74 -1.90 2.32
N VAL A 90 -6.82 -2.84 2.06
CA VAL A 90 -6.57 -3.99 2.94
C VAL A 90 -6.03 -3.55 4.29
N THR A 91 -5.05 -2.65 4.31
CA THR A 91 -4.49 -2.19 5.58
C THR A 91 -5.48 -1.31 6.35
N ARG A 92 -6.33 -0.52 5.66
CA ARG A 92 -7.42 0.22 6.30
C ARG A 92 -8.41 -0.71 7.00
N SER A 93 -8.84 -1.81 6.37
CA SER A 93 -9.80 -2.72 7.00
C SER A 93 -9.24 -3.33 8.29
N VAL A 94 -7.97 -3.72 8.27
CA VAL A 94 -7.25 -4.21 9.46
C VAL A 94 -7.09 -3.10 10.50
N ALA A 95 -6.69 -1.88 10.09
CA ALA A 95 -6.47 -0.76 10.99
C ALA A 95 -7.77 -0.28 11.67
N LEU A 96 -8.90 -0.29 10.97
CA LEU A 96 -10.22 -0.02 11.55
C LEU A 96 -10.61 -1.09 12.58
N ALA A 97 -10.36 -2.37 12.29
CA ALA A 97 -10.60 -3.46 13.22
C ALA A 97 -9.74 -3.30 14.50
N VAL A 98 -8.50 -2.85 14.36
CA VAL A 98 -7.60 -2.57 15.48
C VAL A 98 -8.04 -1.34 16.27
N ARG A 99 -8.42 -0.24 15.59
CA ARG A 99 -8.91 1.00 16.21
C ARG A 99 -10.11 0.76 17.14
N ASN A 100 -10.98 -0.20 16.79
CA ASN A 100 -12.17 -0.50 17.58
C ASN A 100 -11.90 -1.33 18.84
N GLN A 101 -10.70 -1.87 19.01
CA GLN A 101 -10.34 -2.65 20.21
C GLN A 101 -10.07 -1.75 21.42
N ASP A 102 -10.46 -2.24 22.60
CA ASP A 102 -10.45 -1.44 23.84
C ASP A 102 -9.04 -1.01 24.27
N PHE A 103 -8.02 -1.79 23.95
CA PHE A 103 -6.62 -1.43 24.26
C PHE A 103 -6.15 -0.20 23.46
N VAL A 104 -6.62 0.00 22.22
CA VAL A 104 -6.29 1.19 21.42
C VAL A 104 -7.03 2.41 21.97
N LYS A 105 -8.31 2.26 22.33
CA LYS A 105 -9.08 3.34 22.96
C LYS A 105 -8.43 3.78 24.28
N ALA A 106 -7.94 2.84 25.07
CA ALA A 106 -7.20 3.11 26.30
C ALA A 106 -5.85 3.80 26.04
N ALA A 107 -5.09 3.37 25.02
CA ALA A 107 -3.82 3.99 24.65
C ALA A 107 -3.98 5.41 24.09
N VAL A 108 -5.00 5.63 23.26
CA VAL A 108 -5.35 6.97 22.75
C VAL A 108 -5.82 7.88 23.89
N ALA A 109 -6.59 7.38 24.86
CA ALA A 109 -6.97 8.14 26.05
C ALA A 109 -5.75 8.52 26.93
N ARG A 110 -4.66 7.75 26.86
CA ARG A 110 -3.37 8.07 27.50
C ARG A 110 -2.50 9.03 26.68
N GLY A 111 -2.92 9.42 25.48
CA GLY A 111 -2.16 10.33 24.60
C GLY A 111 -1.02 9.67 23.83
N GLU A 112 -0.98 8.33 23.74
CA GLU A 112 0.06 7.61 23.00
C GLU A 112 -0.07 7.84 21.48
N GLY A 113 1.07 8.10 20.82
CA GLY A 113 1.10 8.31 19.38
C GLY A 113 0.86 7.02 18.58
N VAL A 114 0.31 7.14 17.37
CA VAL A 114 0.01 5.99 16.48
C VAL A 114 1.23 5.07 16.28
N ALA A 115 2.43 5.64 16.19
CA ALA A 115 3.68 4.88 16.07
C ALA A 115 3.98 4.02 17.31
N GLN A 116 3.67 4.52 18.52
CA GLN A 116 3.88 3.80 19.78
C GLN A 116 2.88 2.64 19.95
N ILE A 117 1.62 2.84 19.57
CA ILE A 117 0.57 1.79 19.62
C ILE A 117 0.93 0.64 18.68
N ILE A 118 1.45 0.96 17.49
CA ILE A 118 1.88 -0.04 16.49
C ILE A 118 3.11 -0.81 16.98
N SER A 119 4.12 -0.13 17.53
CA SER A 119 5.31 -0.81 18.08
C SER A 119 4.99 -1.68 19.29
N ALA A 120 4.07 -1.25 20.16
CA ALA A 120 3.64 -2.00 21.34
C ALA A 120 2.85 -3.28 21.00
N ARG A 121 2.18 -3.34 19.84
CA ARG A 121 1.52 -4.56 19.36
C ARG A 121 2.50 -5.53 18.67
N CYS A 122 3.51 -5.00 17.98
CA CYS A 122 4.46 -5.80 17.20
C CYS A 122 5.51 -6.52 18.07
N CYS A 123 5.86 -5.94 19.22
CA CYS A 123 6.55 -6.64 20.30
C CYS A 123 5.53 -6.97 21.40
N PRO A 124 4.84 -8.13 21.35
CA PRO A 124 4.26 -8.66 22.57
C PRO A 124 5.43 -9.04 23.48
N MET A 125 5.40 -8.53 24.72
CA MET A 125 6.27 -8.85 25.87
C MET A 125 7.29 -9.99 25.65
#